data_AF-A0A127PBV6-F1
#
_entry.id   AF-A0A127PBV6-F1
#
_cell.length_a   1.000
_cell.length_b   1.000
_cell.length_c   1.000
_cell.angle_alpha   90.00
_cell.angle_beta   90.00
_cell.angle_gamma   90.00
#
_symmetry.space_group_name_H-M   'P 1'
#
loop_
_entity.id
_entity.type
_entity.pdbx_description
1 polymer ?
#
loop_
_entity_poly.entity_id
_entity_poly.type
_entity_poly.pdbx_seq_one_letter_code
_entity_poly.pdbx_strand_id
1 'polypeptide(L)'
;MKFLRYAIFIALALVAVSSFAQEGQELTQAHKATIERMLKGLHAGEIAQIGMKQGFDALEASDPQSAAFAHQIMDGITPSQFLQKLVPVYAKFFSIDDAQAIARFFETPAGIKVSETMLQAFAVGKRPTFEHLSSADRLALGAFEQSHAGQMFGRSGTGIRAETGHMFQDLGQEIVVRKMKKAFAPVVKELDAHLSNDANDNFSAVGASSPVNNQADVFEQVAALALDATKQSQAIATRYQTELQQLGAETVLSPENLVSQAAITDGKRKIQLLNDDLDQFLQSSDDMRKKFFNKMDAISLPPRYKEAFMRGAERSQAAMFDENLRFSENQRTLAELYQRVLDFAEARLGRVTVRDNTLVFSETADLEIFRSLQAQIKVESQREKALNQESRERVKQLMQGMR
;
A
#
# COMPACT_ATOMS: atom_id res chain seq x y z
N MET A 1 25.95 -3.91 0.72
CA MET A 1 24.79 -4.36 1.52
C MET A 1 23.95 -3.19 2.09
N LYS A 2 23.64 -2.14 1.30
CA LYS A 2 23.11 -0.85 1.82
C LYS A 2 21.76 -0.40 1.22
N PHE A 3 21.04 -1.25 0.49
CA PHE A 3 20.11 -0.78 -0.57
C PHE A 3 18.63 -0.89 -0.29
N LEU A 4 18.23 -1.26 0.93
CA LEU A 4 16.81 -1.40 1.23
C LEU A 4 16.08 -0.09 1.49
N ARG A 5 16.79 1.04 1.56
CA ARG A 5 16.28 2.35 1.98
C ARG A 5 15.38 3.08 1.00
N TYR A 6 15.21 2.49 -0.18
CA TYR A 6 14.82 3.20 -1.39
C TYR A 6 13.51 2.71 -1.98
N ALA A 7 12.88 1.76 -1.30
CA ALA A 7 11.79 0.95 -1.82
C ALA A 7 10.42 1.25 -1.15
N ILE A 8 10.35 2.35 -0.37
CA ILE A 8 9.25 2.71 0.52
C ILE A 8 8.46 3.87 -0.07
N PHE A 9 7.44 3.61 -0.89
CA PHE A 9 6.65 4.71 -1.44
C PHE A 9 5.14 4.70 -1.15
N ILE A 10 4.46 3.58 -0.86
CA ILE A 10 2.96 3.59 -0.89
C ILE A 10 2.22 2.93 0.31
N ALA A 11 2.88 2.20 1.19
CA ALA A 11 2.17 1.35 2.17
C ALA A 11 1.55 2.08 3.40
N LEU A 12 1.85 3.36 3.64
CA LEU A 12 1.43 4.07 4.88
C LEU A 12 -0.03 4.55 4.91
N ALA A 13 -0.79 4.41 3.82
CA ALA A 13 -2.22 4.71 3.79
C ALA A 13 -3.12 3.52 4.20
N LEU A 14 -2.57 2.31 4.34
CA LEU A 14 -3.34 1.05 4.37
C LEU A 14 -3.65 0.47 5.77
N VAL A 15 -3.01 0.97 6.84
CA VAL A 15 -3.03 0.28 8.15
C VAL A 15 -4.13 0.78 9.10
N ALA A 16 -4.93 1.78 8.72
CA ALA A 16 -5.83 2.48 9.66
C ALA A 16 -7.26 1.92 9.81
N VAL A 17 -7.63 0.75 9.26
CA VAL A 17 -9.05 0.29 9.22
C VAL A 17 -9.33 -1.02 9.98
N SER A 18 -8.32 -1.67 10.55
CA SER A 18 -8.47 -3.07 11.02
C SER A 18 -8.66 -3.21 12.54
N SER A 19 -9.70 -2.64 13.17
CA SER A 19 -10.03 -3.01 14.57
C SER A 19 -11.47 -2.67 15.03
N PHE A 20 -12.49 -3.33 14.47
CA PHE A 20 -13.77 -3.50 15.18
C PHE A 20 -14.35 -4.89 14.86
N ALA A 21 -13.86 -5.92 15.53
CA ALA A 21 -14.57 -7.19 15.61
C ALA A 21 -15.65 -7.05 16.70
N GLN A 22 -16.90 -6.79 16.29
CA GLN A 22 -18.04 -6.92 17.20
C GLN A 22 -18.25 -8.42 17.48
N GLU A 23 -18.35 -8.79 18.76
CA GLU A 23 -18.84 -10.11 19.21
C GLU A 23 -20.29 -10.29 18.75
N GLY A 24 -20.46 -10.77 17.53
CA GLY A 24 -21.75 -11.15 16.97
C GLY A 24 -22.10 -12.57 17.39
N GLN A 25 -23.32 -12.77 17.87
CA GLN A 25 -23.92 -14.09 18.06
C GLN A 25 -23.78 -14.89 16.76
N GLU A 26 -23.13 -16.05 16.80
CA GLU A 26 -22.92 -16.86 15.59
C GLU A 26 -24.28 -17.31 15.02
N LEU A 27 -24.61 -16.78 13.85
CA LEU A 27 -25.80 -17.17 13.09
C LEU A 27 -25.73 -18.66 12.71
N THR A 28 -26.73 -19.44 13.16
CA THR A 28 -26.84 -20.85 12.79
C THR A 28 -26.98 -21.01 11.26
N GLN A 29 -26.48 -22.12 10.72
CA GLN A 29 -26.55 -22.39 9.27
C GLN A 29 -28.01 -22.44 8.78
N ALA A 30 -28.93 -22.95 9.60
CA ALA A 30 -30.35 -23.02 9.28
C ALA A 30 -30.99 -21.63 9.15
N HIS A 31 -30.67 -20.71 10.06
CA HIS A 31 -31.17 -19.32 10.01
C HIS A 31 -30.61 -18.59 8.77
N LYS A 32 -29.31 -18.73 8.48
CA LYS A 32 -28.71 -18.17 7.26
C LYS A 32 -29.40 -18.65 5.99
N ALA A 33 -29.63 -19.97 5.86
CA ALA A 33 -30.28 -20.54 4.69
C ALA A 33 -31.73 -20.06 4.52
N THR A 34 -32.45 -19.87 5.63
CA THR A 34 -33.84 -19.37 5.61
C THR A 34 -33.90 -17.90 5.20
N ILE A 35 -33.01 -17.06 5.73
CA ILE A 35 -32.89 -15.66 5.33
C ILE A 35 -32.48 -15.54 3.86
N GLU A 36 -31.52 -16.35 3.40
CA GLU A 36 -31.10 -16.35 1.99
C GLU A 36 -32.27 -16.71 1.06
N ARG A 37 -33.05 -17.74 1.41
CA ARG A 37 -34.26 -18.13 0.67
C ARG A 37 -35.29 -17.00 0.63
N MET A 38 -35.55 -16.34 1.76
CA MET A 38 -36.42 -15.18 1.84
C MET A 38 -35.96 -14.05 0.91
N LEU A 39 -34.66 -13.71 0.95
CA LEU A 39 -34.08 -12.64 0.13
C LEU A 39 -34.08 -12.96 -1.36
N LYS A 40 -33.95 -14.24 -1.75
CA LYS A 40 -34.09 -14.70 -3.13
C LYS A 40 -35.51 -14.48 -3.66
N GLY A 41 -36.54 -14.84 -2.87
CA GLY A 41 -37.94 -14.61 -3.25
C GLY A 41 -38.28 -13.12 -3.42
N LEU A 42 -37.55 -12.24 -2.73
CA LEU A 42 -37.68 -10.79 -2.81
C LEU A 42 -36.89 -10.15 -3.96
N HIS A 43 -36.06 -10.90 -4.70
CA HIS A 43 -35.07 -10.35 -5.63
C HIS A 43 -34.15 -9.30 -4.99
N ALA A 44 -33.78 -9.50 -3.71
CA ALA A 44 -33.07 -8.48 -2.94
C ALA A 44 -31.67 -8.17 -3.52
N GLY A 45 -31.01 -9.17 -4.11
CA GLY A 45 -29.70 -8.99 -4.75
C GLY A 45 -29.80 -8.14 -6.02
N GLU A 46 -30.82 -8.37 -6.84
CA GLU A 46 -31.10 -7.61 -8.07
C GLU A 46 -31.53 -6.19 -7.74
N ILE A 47 -32.41 -6.01 -6.75
CA ILE A 47 -32.84 -4.68 -6.27
C ILE A 47 -31.64 -3.90 -5.74
N ALA A 48 -30.75 -4.54 -4.96
CA ALA A 48 -29.53 -3.90 -4.47
C ALA A 48 -28.61 -3.46 -5.62
N GLN A 49 -28.45 -4.30 -6.65
CA GLN A 49 -27.65 -3.97 -7.82
C GLN A 49 -28.26 -2.82 -8.63
N ILE A 50 -29.58 -2.80 -8.83
CA ILE A 50 -30.30 -1.72 -9.51
C ILE A 50 -30.14 -0.41 -8.73
N GLY A 51 -30.40 -0.43 -7.42
CA GLY A 51 -30.29 0.77 -6.58
C GLY A 51 -28.88 1.33 -6.58
N MET A 52 -27.86 0.47 -6.59
CA MET A 52 -26.47 0.87 -6.74
C MET A 52 -26.22 1.55 -8.10
N LYS A 53 -26.65 0.95 -9.21
CA LYS A 53 -26.49 1.53 -10.56
C LYS A 53 -27.16 2.90 -10.67
N GLN A 54 -28.38 3.03 -10.17
CA GLN A 54 -29.08 4.31 -10.13
C GLN A 54 -28.34 5.35 -9.28
N GLY A 55 -27.73 4.92 -8.17
CA GLY A 55 -26.84 5.76 -7.38
C GLY A 55 -25.64 6.26 -8.17
N PHE A 56 -25.07 5.42 -9.05
CA PHE A 56 -23.98 5.82 -9.94
C PHE A 56 -24.42 6.75 -11.05
N ASP A 57 -25.57 6.50 -11.69
CA ASP A 57 -26.12 7.39 -12.72
C ASP A 57 -26.38 8.80 -12.14
N ALA A 58 -26.90 8.86 -10.91
CA ALA A 58 -27.10 10.13 -10.20
C ALA A 58 -25.76 10.79 -9.83
N LEU A 59 -24.77 9.99 -9.43
CA LEU A 59 -23.42 10.48 -9.15
C LEU A 59 -22.75 11.01 -10.42
N GLU A 60 -22.91 10.34 -11.57
CA GLU A 60 -22.31 10.73 -12.86
C GLU A 60 -22.75 12.14 -13.29
N ALA A 61 -24.02 12.48 -13.05
CA ALA A 61 -24.54 13.81 -13.34
C ALA A 61 -23.91 14.93 -12.49
N SER A 62 -23.42 14.62 -11.29
CA SER A 62 -22.91 15.60 -10.32
C SER A 62 -21.38 15.60 -10.16
N ASP A 63 -20.76 14.43 -10.28
CA ASP A 63 -19.34 14.17 -10.16
C ASP A 63 -18.97 12.95 -11.03
N PRO A 64 -18.73 13.18 -12.35
CA PRO A 64 -18.38 12.12 -13.30
C PRO A 64 -17.13 11.33 -12.90
N GLN A 65 -16.19 11.98 -12.19
CA GLN A 65 -14.95 11.35 -11.77
C GLN A 65 -15.19 10.34 -10.64
N SER A 66 -15.99 10.72 -9.63
CA SER A 66 -16.43 9.80 -8.58
C SER A 66 -17.28 8.66 -9.13
N ALA A 67 -18.14 8.92 -10.11
CA ALA A 67 -18.91 7.88 -10.77
C ALA A 67 -18.04 6.86 -11.51
N ALA A 68 -17.09 7.33 -12.34
CA ALA A 68 -16.15 6.45 -13.02
C ALA A 68 -15.35 5.58 -12.04
N PHE A 69 -14.91 6.14 -10.92
CA PHE A 69 -14.22 5.40 -9.86
C PHE A 69 -15.15 4.37 -9.19
N ALA A 70 -16.40 4.74 -8.89
CA ALA A 70 -17.38 3.83 -8.31
C ALA A 70 -17.70 2.65 -9.24
N HIS A 71 -17.84 2.91 -10.54
CA HIS A 71 -18.01 1.87 -11.57
C HIS A 71 -16.82 0.89 -11.59
N GLN A 72 -15.58 1.41 -11.58
CA GLN A 72 -14.39 0.56 -11.52
C GLN A 72 -14.37 -0.38 -10.31
N ILE A 73 -14.89 0.07 -9.16
CA ILE A 73 -14.97 -0.73 -7.94
C ILE A 73 -16.13 -1.73 -8.03
N MET A 74 -17.31 -1.28 -8.43
CA MET A 74 -18.56 -1.96 -8.09
C MET A 74 -19.21 -2.71 -9.27
N ASP A 75 -18.80 -2.46 -10.52
CA ASP A 75 -19.38 -3.12 -11.71
C ASP A 75 -19.14 -4.63 -11.74
N GLY A 76 -18.14 -5.12 -11.01
CA GLY A 76 -17.84 -6.54 -10.87
C GLY A 76 -18.74 -7.30 -9.87
N ILE A 77 -19.65 -6.62 -9.18
CA ILE A 77 -20.48 -7.25 -8.13
C ILE A 77 -21.75 -7.87 -8.71
N THR A 78 -21.95 -9.15 -8.42
CA THR A 78 -23.14 -9.89 -8.86
C THR A 78 -24.30 -9.78 -7.86
N PRO A 79 -25.57 -9.99 -8.28
CA PRO A 79 -26.70 -10.10 -7.37
C PRO A 79 -26.50 -11.14 -6.25
N SER A 80 -25.85 -12.26 -6.57
CA SER A 80 -25.54 -13.31 -5.58
C SER A 80 -24.54 -12.85 -4.51
N GLN A 81 -23.58 -11.98 -4.86
CA GLN A 81 -22.65 -11.40 -3.88
C GLN A 81 -23.36 -10.39 -2.98
N PHE A 82 -24.27 -9.57 -3.52
CA PHE A 82 -25.13 -8.71 -2.68
C PHE A 82 -25.97 -9.54 -1.73
N LEU A 83 -26.59 -10.61 -2.22
CA LEU A 83 -27.39 -11.52 -1.40
C LEU A 83 -26.59 -12.05 -0.20
N GLN A 84 -25.37 -12.53 -0.43
CA GLN A 84 -24.49 -13.03 0.63
C GLN A 84 -24.19 -11.97 1.70
N LYS A 85 -24.05 -10.71 1.30
CA LYS A 85 -23.80 -9.59 2.23
C LYS A 85 -25.06 -9.10 2.94
N LEU A 86 -26.24 -9.26 2.32
CA LEU A 86 -27.54 -8.89 2.91
C LEU A 86 -28.04 -9.91 3.94
N VAL A 87 -27.68 -11.19 3.82
CA VAL A 87 -28.08 -12.24 4.79
C VAL A 87 -27.79 -11.84 6.25
N PRO A 88 -26.56 -11.47 6.65
CA PRO A 88 -26.29 -11.09 8.03
C PRO A 88 -27.00 -9.79 8.45
N VAL A 89 -27.27 -8.87 7.51
CA VAL A 89 -28.05 -7.65 7.80
C VAL A 89 -29.49 -8.01 8.17
N TYR A 90 -30.16 -8.82 7.34
CA TYR A 90 -31.55 -9.18 7.55
C TYR A 90 -31.75 -10.12 8.74
N ALA A 91 -30.78 -10.97 9.03
CA ALA A 91 -30.85 -11.89 10.16
C ALA A 91 -30.85 -11.19 11.53
N LYS A 92 -30.44 -9.91 11.61
CA LYS A 92 -30.59 -9.07 12.81
C LYS A 92 -32.04 -8.70 13.12
N PHE A 93 -32.91 -8.71 12.11
CA PHE A 93 -34.27 -8.17 12.20
C PHE A 93 -35.37 -9.23 12.12
N PHE A 94 -35.04 -10.44 11.66
CA PHE A 94 -36.00 -11.51 11.46
C PHE A 94 -35.59 -12.76 12.20
N SER A 95 -36.52 -13.31 12.99
CA SER A 95 -36.40 -14.66 13.51
C SER A 95 -36.42 -15.69 12.37
N ILE A 96 -36.04 -16.94 12.64
CA ILE A 96 -36.13 -18.01 11.65
C ILE A 96 -37.57 -18.23 11.18
N ASP A 97 -38.54 -18.12 12.10
CA ASP A 97 -39.96 -18.33 11.82
C ASP A 97 -40.52 -17.19 10.95
N ASP A 98 -40.18 -15.94 11.25
CA ASP A 98 -40.57 -14.79 10.43
C ASP A 98 -39.98 -14.90 9.02
N ALA A 99 -38.68 -15.19 8.92
CA ALA A 99 -38.01 -15.34 7.64
C ALA A 99 -38.63 -16.47 6.81
N GLN A 100 -38.99 -17.60 7.45
CA GLN A 100 -39.65 -18.71 6.78
C GLN A 100 -41.06 -18.34 6.32
N ALA A 101 -41.83 -17.62 7.13
CA ALA A 101 -43.17 -17.17 6.77
C ALA A 101 -43.14 -16.17 5.60
N ILE A 102 -42.19 -15.22 5.61
CA ILE A 102 -41.98 -14.27 4.51
C ILE A 102 -41.58 -15.04 3.23
N ALA A 103 -40.60 -15.95 3.32
CA ALA A 103 -40.17 -16.75 2.18
C ALA A 103 -41.34 -17.54 1.55
N ARG A 104 -42.17 -18.20 2.37
CA ARG A 104 -43.33 -18.95 1.90
C ARG A 104 -44.32 -18.06 1.14
N PHE A 105 -44.57 -16.84 1.61
CA PHE A 105 -45.45 -15.92 0.87
C PHE A 105 -44.89 -15.56 -0.50
N PHE A 106 -43.61 -15.18 -0.57
CA PHE A 106 -42.95 -14.80 -1.84
C PHE A 106 -42.73 -15.96 -2.81
N GLU A 107 -42.96 -17.21 -2.38
CA GLU A 107 -43.00 -18.39 -3.25
C GLU A 107 -44.40 -18.68 -3.83
N THR A 108 -45.45 -18.01 -3.33
CA THR A 108 -46.80 -18.15 -3.89
C THR A 108 -46.94 -17.39 -5.21
N PRO A 109 -47.92 -17.73 -6.08
CA PRO A 109 -48.18 -16.96 -7.30
C PRO A 109 -48.44 -15.47 -7.06
N ALA A 110 -49.10 -15.12 -5.95
CA ALA A 110 -49.33 -13.72 -5.57
C ALA A 110 -48.02 -13.03 -5.14
N GLY A 111 -47.23 -13.70 -4.30
CA GLY A 111 -45.94 -13.18 -3.82
C GLY A 111 -44.92 -12.97 -4.94
N ILE A 112 -44.83 -13.89 -5.90
CA ILE A 112 -43.97 -13.75 -7.09
C ILE A 112 -44.36 -12.49 -7.89
N LYS A 113 -45.66 -12.29 -8.17
CA LYS A 113 -46.11 -11.08 -8.88
C LYS A 113 -45.78 -9.80 -8.10
N VAL A 114 -45.87 -9.83 -6.77
CA VAL A 114 -45.52 -8.70 -5.90
C VAL A 114 -44.02 -8.41 -6.01
N SER A 115 -43.13 -9.40 -5.87
CA SER A 115 -41.69 -9.19 -5.95
C SER A 115 -41.23 -8.78 -7.35
N GLU A 116 -41.81 -9.34 -8.41
CA GLU A 116 -41.58 -8.91 -9.80
C GLU A 116 -42.02 -7.45 -10.02
N THR A 117 -43.18 -7.06 -9.49
CA THR A 117 -43.67 -5.67 -9.55
C THR A 117 -42.71 -4.74 -8.83
N MET A 118 -42.22 -5.12 -7.66
CA MET A 118 -41.22 -4.35 -6.92
C MET A 118 -39.95 -4.19 -7.76
N LEU A 119 -39.40 -5.29 -8.29
CA LEU A 119 -38.20 -5.28 -9.10
C LEU A 119 -38.33 -4.36 -10.33
N GLN A 120 -39.45 -4.45 -11.06
CA GLN A 120 -39.73 -3.60 -12.22
C GLN A 120 -39.85 -2.12 -11.84
N ALA A 121 -40.55 -1.80 -10.75
CA ALA A 121 -40.69 -0.44 -10.28
C ALA A 121 -39.33 0.15 -9.86
N PHE A 122 -38.52 -0.62 -9.15
CA PHE A 122 -37.15 -0.24 -8.79
C PHE A 122 -36.29 -0.03 -10.05
N ALA A 123 -36.36 -0.90 -11.06
CA ALA A 123 -35.59 -0.77 -12.29
C ALA A 123 -35.79 0.57 -13.00
N VAL A 124 -36.99 1.16 -12.90
CA VAL A 124 -37.34 2.45 -13.51
C VAL A 124 -37.39 3.62 -12.52
N GLY A 125 -36.91 3.42 -11.29
CA GLY A 125 -36.84 4.48 -10.26
C GLY A 125 -38.20 4.94 -9.74
N LYS A 126 -39.23 4.09 -9.82
CA LYS A 126 -40.60 4.40 -9.37
C LYS A 126 -40.96 3.64 -8.10
N ARG A 127 -41.96 4.14 -7.38
CA ARG A 127 -42.59 3.39 -6.29
C ARG A 127 -43.43 2.24 -6.86
N PRO A 128 -43.40 1.04 -6.28
CA PRO A 128 -44.26 -0.04 -6.71
C PRO A 128 -45.72 0.31 -6.49
N THR A 129 -46.55 0.05 -7.49
CA THR A 129 -48.01 0.14 -7.42
C THR A 129 -48.58 -1.24 -7.71
N PHE A 130 -49.58 -1.67 -6.95
CA PHE A 130 -50.15 -3.02 -7.04
C PHE A 130 -51.56 -3.03 -7.65
N GLU A 131 -51.93 -2.00 -8.41
CA GLU A 131 -53.26 -1.83 -8.99
C GLU A 131 -53.58 -2.88 -10.07
N HIS A 132 -52.56 -3.39 -10.76
CA HIS A 132 -52.68 -4.46 -11.77
C HIS A 132 -52.84 -5.86 -11.17
N LEU A 133 -52.71 -6.02 -9.85
CA LEU A 133 -52.93 -7.31 -9.20
C LEU A 133 -54.41 -7.69 -9.23
N SER A 134 -54.68 -8.99 -9.46
CA SER A 134 -56.05 -9.51 -9.39
C SER A 134 -56.62 -9.34 -7.97
N SER A 135 -57.95 -9.39 -7.83
CA SER A 135 -58.59 -9.31 -6.51
C SER A 135 -58.12 -10.42 -5.57
N ALA A 136 -57.84 -11.62 -6.09
CA ALA A 136 -57.31 -12.73 -5.31
C ALA A 136 -55.87 -12.46 -4.85
N ASP A 137 -55.00 -11.94 -5.73
CA ASP A 137 -53.62 -11.59 -5.38
C ASP A 137 -53.57 -10.46 -4.34
N ARG A 138 -54.45 -9.45 -4.46
CA ARG A 138 -54.56 -8.35 -3.48
C ARG A 138 -55.05 -8.83 -2.11
N LEU A 139 -56.00 -9.77 -2.09
CA LEU A 139 -56.46 -10.38 -0.85
C LEU A 139 -55.34 -11.19 -0.17
N ALA A 140 -54.55 -11.93 -0.95
CA ALA A 140 -53.39 -12.66 -0.44
C ALA A 140 -52.30 -11.73 0.12
N LEU A 141 -52.00 -10.64 -0.58
CA LEU A 141 -51.08 -9.60 -0.11
C LEU A 141 -51.58 -8.96 1.20
N GLY A 142 -52.86 -8.56 1.26
CA GLY A 142 -53.44 -7.98 2.47
C GLY A 142 -53.43 -8.95 3.66
N ALA A 143 -53.67 -10.24 3.43
CA ALA A 143 -53.55 -11.27 4.47
C ALA A 143 -52.12 -11.42 4.98
N PHE A 144 -51.12 -11.36 4.08
CA PHE A 144 -49.72 -11.36 4.48
C PHE A 144 -49.35 -10.10 5.27
N GLU A 145 -49.73 -8.91 4.82
CA GLU A 145 -49.46 -7.63 5.51
C GLU A 145 -50.03 -7.60 6.93
N GLN A 146 -51.18 -8.24 7.15
CA GLN A 146 -51.83 -8.36 8.46
C GLN A 146 -51.18 -9.41 9.37
N SER A 147 -50.45 -10.38 8.80
CA SER A 147 -49.76 -11.43 9.57
C SER A 147 -48.62 -10.85 10.41
N HIS A 148 -48.20 -11.58 11.46
CA HIS A 148 -47.07 -11.17 12.29
C HIS A 148 -45.80 -10.91 11.44
N ALA A 149 -45.48 -11.83 10.54
CA ALA A 149 -44.30 -11.74 9.68
C ALA A 149 -44.38 -10.54 8.70
N GLY A 150 -45.56 -10.24 8.14
CA GLY A 150 -45.76 -9.06 7.29
C GLY A 150 -45.65 -7.74 8.06
N GLN A 151 -46.17 -7.67 9.28
CA GLN A 151 -46.00 -6.50 10.16
C GLN A 151 -44.53 -6.30 10.54
N MET A 152 -43.81 -7.38 10.86
CA MET A 152 -42.37 -7.33 11.13
C MET A 152 -41.59 -6.87 9.88
N PHE A 153 -41.93 -7.40 8.71
CA PHE A 153 -41.33 -6.99 7.44
C PHE A 153 -41.49 -5.48 7.18
N GLY A 154 -42.68 -4.93 7.40
CA GLY A 154 -42.94 -3.49 7.27
C GLY A 154 -42.20 -2.63 8.29
N ARG A 155 -42.16 -3.04 9.56
CA ARG A 155 -41.53 -2.26 10.66
C ARG A 155 -40.00 -2.24 10.59
N SER A 156 -39.38 -3.34 10.16
CA SER A 156 -37.92 -3.49 10.13
C SER A 156 -37.26 -2.68 9.00
N GLY A 157 -38.02 -2.16 8.03
CA GLY A 157 -37.48 -1.51 6.83
C GLY A 157 -36.51 -0.35 7.11
N THR A 158 -36.75 0.48 8.13
CA THR A 158 -35.82 1.60 8.45
C THR A 158 -34.50 1.10 9.04
N GLY A 159 -34.54 0.11 9.94
CA GLY A 159 -33.33 -0.49 10.51
C GLY A 159 -32.51 -1.23 9.45
N ILE A 160 -33.18 -2.01 8.59
CA ILE A 160 -32.55 -2.72 7.48
C ILE A 160 -31.86 -1.74 6.52
N ARG A 161 -32.50 -0.61 6.18
CA ARG A 161 -31.89 0.41 5.31
C ARG A 161 -30.60 0.99 5.90
N ALA A 162 -30.61 1.31 7.20
CA ALA A 162 -29.43 1.85 7.88
C ALA A 162 -28.26 0.84 7.85
N GLU A 163 -28.53 -0.41 8.25
CA GLU A 163 -27.54 -1.49 8.25
C GLU A 163 -27.05 -1.85 6.83
N THR A 164 -27.95 -1.79 5.84
CA THR A 164 -27.58 -1.97 4.43
C THR A 164 -26.63 -0.87 3.95
N GLY A 165 -26.84 0.38 4.37
CA GLY A 165 -25.93 1.49 4.09
C GLY A 165 -24.52 1.25 4.61
N HIS A 166 -24.39 0.78 5.86
CA HIS A 166 -23.10 0.38 6.43
C HIS A 166 -22.47 -0.79 5.67
N MET A 167 -23.26 -1.81 5.34
CA MET A 167 -22.79 -2.95 4.55
C MET A 167 -22.22 -2.52 3.19
N PHE A 168 -22.86 -1.59 2.48
CA PHE A 168 -22.35 -1.06 1.22
C PHE A 168 -21.03 -0.30 1.39
N GLN A 169 -20.88 0.47 2.46
CA GLN A 169 -19.63 1.13 2.78
C GLN A 169 -18.50 0.12 3.02
N ASP A 170 -18.76 -0.92 3.83
CA ASP A 170 -17.79 -1.96 4.15
C ASP A 170 -17.42 -2.78 2.90
N LEU A 171 -18.41 -3.12 2.07
CA LEU A 171 -18.20 -3.82 0.80
C LEU A 171 -17.33 -3.01 -0.15
N GLY A 172 -17.59 -1.70 -0.29
CA GLY A 172 -16.77 -0.80 -1.08
C GLY A 172 -15.32 -0.78 -0.61
N GLN A 173 -15.09 -0.69 0.70
CA GLN A 173 -13.75 -0.76 1.29
C GLN A 173 -13.05 -2.10 1.03
N GLU A 174 -13.76 -3.22 1.22
CA GLU A 174 -13.22 -4.56 0.96
C GLU A 174 -12.75 -4.71 -0.49
N ILE A 175 -13.54 -4.22 -1.45
CA ILE A 175 -13.20 -4.31 -2.87
C ILE A 175 -12.00 -3.43 -3.21
N VAL A 176 -11.96 -2.20 -2.68
CA VAL A 176 -10.80 -1.30 -2.84
C VAL A 176 -9.54 -1.99 -2.33
N VAL A 177 -9.56 -2.52 -1.11
CA VAL A 177 -8.41 -3.23 -0.52
C VAL A 177 -8.00 -4.42 -1.39
N ARG A 178 -8.96 -5.23 -1.85
CA ARG A 178 -8.67 -6.40 -2.70
C ARG A 178 -8.04 -5.99 -4.04
N LYS A 179 -8.58 -4.97 -4.70
CA LYS A 179 -8.04 -4.43 -5.96
C LYS A 179 -6.65 -3.86 -5.75
N MET A 180 -6.45 -3.09 -4.68
CA MET A 180 -5.13 -2.58 -4.30
C MET A 180 -4.13 -3.72 -4.08
N LYS A 181 -4.45 -4.73 -3.26
CA LYS A 181 -3.57 -5.88 -3.04
C LYS A 181 -3.18 -6.57 -4.36
N LYS A 182 -4.15 -6.77 -5.26
CA LYS A 182 -3.90 -7.34 -6.59
C LYS A 182 -2.98 -6.46 -7.43
N ALA A 183 -3.27 -5.17 -7.51
CA ALA A 183 -2.48 -4.22 -8.30
C ALA A 183 -1.04 -4.07 -7.77
N PHE A 184 -0.86 -4.10 -6.45
CA PHE A 184 0.44 -3.96 -5.79
C PHE A 184 1.26 -5.25 -5.69
N ALA A 185 0.71 -6.40 -6.05
CA ALA A 185 1.44 -7.67 -6.00
C ALA A 185 2.79 -7.65 -6.76
N PRO A 186 2.93 -7.02 -7.95
CA PRO A 186 4.23 -6.86 -8.62
C PRO A 186 5.22 -6.01 -7.83
N VAL A 187 4.74 -4.96 -7.15
CA VAL A 187 5.56 -4.10 -6.29
C VAL A 187 6.10 -4.92 -5.12
N VAL A 188 5.23 -5.63 -4.41
CA VAL A 188 5.62 -6.50 -3.29
C VAL A 188 6.63 -7.55 -3.75
N LYS A 189 6.41 -8.16 -4.92
CA LYS A 189 7.35 -9.14 -5.48
C LYS A 189 8.73 -8.54 -5.78
N GLU A 190 8.78 -7.33 -6.35
CA GLU A 190 10.03 -6.63 -6.63
C GLU A 190 10.79 -6.33 -5.32
N LEU A 191 10.06 -5.82 -4.32
CA LEU A 191 10.60 -5.54 -2.97
C LEU A 191 11.10 -6.82 -2.27
N ASP A 192 10.37 -7.92 -2.40
CA ASP A 192 10.76 -9.22 -1.86
C ASP A 192 12.03 -9.75 -2.52
N ALA A 193 12.16 -9.61 -3.84
CA ALA A 193 13.38 -9.99 -4.56
C ALA A 193 14.59 -9.18 -4.06
N HIS A 194 14.40 -7.89 -3.78
CA HIS A 194 15.45 -7.03 -3.22
C HIS A 194 15.86 -7.43 -1.81
N LEU A 195 14.88 -7.80 -0.99
CA LEU A 195 15.09 -8.28 0.37
C LEU A 195 15.75 -9.65 0.43
N SER A 196 15.51 -10.49 -0.58
CA SER A 196 15.95 -11.90 -0.60
C SER A 196 17.29 -12.11 -1.29
N ASN A 197 17.72 -11.22 -2.20
CA ASN A 197 19.00 -11.31 -2.92
C ASN A 197 20.24 -11.02 -2.05
N ASP A 198 20.19 -11.39 -0.77
CA ASP A 198 21.20 -11.11 0.25
C ASP A 198 22.51 -11.92 0.10
N ALA A 199 22.84 -12.54 -1.05
CA ALA A 199 23.94 -13.51 -1.11
C ALA A 199 24.84 -13.60 -2.37
N ASN A 200 24.59 -12.94 -3.51
CA ASN A 200 25.57 -13.02 -4.62
C ASN A 200 25.47 -11.86 -5.63
N ASP A 201 26.66 -11.42 -6.05
CA ASP A 201 27.02 -10.21 -6.82
C ASP A 201 26.48 -10.09 -8.26
N ASN A 202 25.28 -10.55 -8.58
CA ASN A 202 24.71 -10.32 -9.92
C ASN A 202 23.25 -9.89 -9.85
N PHE A 203 23.07 -8.57 -9.66
CA PHE A 203 21.80 -7.93 -9.97
C PHE A 203 21.53 -8.04 -11.47
N SER A 204 20.48 -8.76 -11.84
CA SER A 204 19.98 -8.76 -13.21
C SER A 204 19.52 -7.35 -13.58
N ALA A 205 19.88 -6.91 -14.79
CA ALA A 205 19.52 -5.60 -15.32
C ALA A 205 18.03 -5.30 -15.07
N VAL A 206 17.77 -4.15 -14.47
CA VAL A 206 16.42 -3.66 -14.18
C VAL A 206 15.63 -3.66 -15.50
N GLY A 207 14.66 -4.57 -15.62
CA GLY A 207 13.81 -4.64 -16.80
C GLY A 207 13.11 -3.30 -17.03
N ALA A 208 13.05 -2.85 -18.28
CA ALA A 208 12.53 -1.56 -18.69
C ALA A 208 11.21 -1.19 -17.97
N SER A 209 11.06 0.09 -17.65
CA SER A 209 9.83 0.64 -17.09
C SER A 209 8.68 0.38 -18.07
N SER A 210 7.62 -0.25 -17.59
CA SER A 210 6.39 -0.35 -18.37
C SER A 210 5.76 1.04 -18.40
N PRO A 211 5.40 1.58 -19.59
CA PRO A 211 4.70 2.86 -19.66
C PRO A 211 3.40 2.78 -18.86
N VAL A 212 3.10 3.82 -18.10
CA VAL A 212 1.82 3.95 -17.41
C VAL A 212 0.74 3.99 -18.49
N ASN A 213 -0.10 2.96 -18.52
CA ASN A 213 -1.25 2.96 -19.40
C ASN A 213 -2.33 3.84 -18.77
N ASN A 214 -2.57 5.02 -19.34
CA ASN A 214 -3.58 5.97 -18.86
C ASN A 214 -5.02 5.43 -18.96
N GLN A 215 -5.22 4.27 -19.62
CA GLN A 215 -6.50 3.56 -19.69
C GLN A 215 -6.61 2.42 -18.67
N ALA A 216 -5.56 2.15 -17.88
CA ALA A 216 -5.60 1.11 -16.86
C ALA A 216 -6.47 1.53 -15.66
N ASP A 217 -6.92 0.54 -14.88
CA ASP A 217 -7.60 0.77 -13.61
C ASP A 217 -6.73 1.66 -12.71
N VAL A 218 -7.35 2.56 -11.94
CA VAL A 218 -6.60 3.57 -11.17
C VAL A 218 -5.62 2.93 -10.17
N PHE A 219 -5.94 1.77 -9.61
CA PHE A 219 -5.03 1.04 -8.72
C PHE A 219 -3.83 0.49 -9.48
N GLU A 220 -4.01 0.08 -10.73
CA GLU A 220 -2.92 -0.36 -11.62
C GLU A 220 -2.02 0.81 -12.00
N GLN A 221 -2.57 2.01 -12.25
CA GLN A 221 -1.77 3.21 -12.51
C GLN A 221 -0.90 3.57 -11.29
N VAL A 222 -1.49 3.61 -10.10
CA VAL A 222 -0.76 3.89 -8.85
C VAL A 222 0.30 2.81 -8.59
N ALA A 223 -0.02 1.53 -8.80
CA ALA A 223 0.95 0.44 -8.65
C ALA A 223 2.07 0.46 -9.71
N ALA A 224 1.78 0.88 -10.94
CA ALA A 224 2.80 1.05 -11.97
C ALA A 224 3.77 2.17 -11.61
N LEU A 225 3.28 3.31 -11.08
CA LEU A 225 4.13 4.37 -10.56
C LEU A 225 4.98 3.90 -9.37
N ALA A 226 4.40 3.10 -8.47
CA ALA A 226 5.11 2.47 -7.38
C ALA A 226 6.29 1.64 -7.87
N LEU A 227 6.02 0.77 -8.84
CA LEU A 227 7.01 -0.15 -9.40
C LEU A 227 8.12 0.59 -10.14
N ASP A 228 7.76 1.61 -10.93
CA ASP A 228 8.70 2.50 -11.62
C ASP A 228 9.61 3.21 -10.61
N ALA A 229 9.04 3.77 -9.53
CA ALA A 229 9.81 4.40 -8.47
C ALA A 229 10.75 3.42 -7.76
N THR A 230 10.28 2.22 -7.40
CA THR A 230 11.11 1.17 -6.78
C THR A 230 12.29 0.81 -7.68
N LYS A 231 12.05 0.58 -8.96
CA LYS A 231 13.09 0.25 -9.95
C LYS A 231 14.09 1.38 -10.17
N GLN A 232 13.63 2.62 -10.27
CA GLN A 232 14.51 3.79 -10.39
C GLN A 232 15.37 3.97 -9.15
N SER A 233 14.77 3.82 -7.97
CA SER A 233 15.49 3.97 -6.72
C SER A 233 16.55 2.88 -6.53
N GLN A 234 16.26 1.65 -6.98
CA GLN A 234 17.25 0.58 -7.09
C GLN A 234 18.39 0.97 -8.04
N ALA A 235 18.09 1.43 -9.25
CA ALA A 235 19.11 1.81 -10.22
C ALA A 235 20.04 2.92 -9.70
N ILE A 236 19.49 3.92 -9.00
CA ILE A 236 20.25 5.00 -8.35
C ILE A 236 21.19 4.42 -7.28
N ALA A 237 20.67 3.52 -6.43
CA ALA A 237 21.46 2.86 -5.38
C ALA A 237 22.58 1.97 -5.95
N THR A 238 22.29 1.18 -6.99
CA THR A 238 23.29 0.34 -7.67
C THR A 238 24.38 1.17 -8.30
N ARG A 239 24.01 2.27 -9.00
CA ARG A 239 25.00 3.18 -9.60
C ARG A 239 25.97 3.73 -8.54
N TYR A 240 25.45 4.28 -7.45
CA TYR A 240 26.28 4.79 -6.35
C TYR A 240 27.20 3.71 -5.76
N GLN A 241 26.72 2.48 -5.60
CA GLN A 241 27.58 1.38 -5.15
C GLN A 241 28.70 1.07 -6.13
N THR A 242 28.37 0.98 -7.42
CA THR A 242 29.36 0.70 -8.46
C THR A 242 30.42 1.79 -8.51
N GLU A 243 30.02 3.05 -8.38
CA GLU A 243 30.93 4.20 -8.26
C GLU A 243 31.86 4.06 -7.04
N LEU A 244 31.31 3.75 -5.85
CA LEU A 244 32.10 3.49 -4.65
C LEU A 244 33.11 2.35 -4.80
N GLN A 245 32.71 1.24 -5.44
CA GLN A 245 33.58 0.08 -5.70
C GLN A 245 34.68 0.43 -6.72
N GLN A 246 34.35 1.18 -7.77
CA GLN A 246 35.32 1.61 -8.78
C GLN A 246 36.33 2.61 -8.22
N LEU A 247 35.92 3.47 -7.28
CA LEU A 247 36.83 4.36 -6.55
C LEU A 247 37.77 3.59 -5.62
N GLY A 248 37.50 2.32 -5.31
CA GLY A 248 38.27 1.51 -4.38
C GLY A 248 38.28 2.10 -2.97
N ALA A 249 37.15 2.67 -2.54
CA ALA A 249 36.99 3.38 -1.27
C ALA A 249 37.42 2.52 -0.05
N GLU A 250 37.23 1.20 -0.15
CA GLU A 250 37.63 0.22 0.88
C GLU A 250 39.15 0.13 1.07
N THR A 251 39.94 0.57 0.09
CA THR A 251 41.41 0.52 0.15
C THR A 251 42.06 1.84 0.56
N VAL A 252 41.29 2.94 0.67
CA VAL A 252 41.83 4.28 0.95
C VAL A 252 42.68 4.32 2.21
N LEU A 253 42.31 3.52 3.22
CA LEU A 253 43.03 3.43 4.49
C LEU A 253 43.88 2.15 4.64
N SER A 254 44.24 1.50 3.52
CA SER A 254 45.15 0.35 3.57
C SER A 254 46.53 0.78 4.11
N PRO A 255 47.25 -0.08 4.84
CA PRO A 255 48.55 0.26 5.39
C PRO A 255 49.54 0.81 4.35
N GLU A 256 49.55 0.21 3.16
CA GLU A 256 50.41 0.64 2.04
C GLU A 256 50.08 2.06 1.55
N ASN A 257 48.79 2.43 1.56
CA ASN A 257 48.34 3.75 1.13
C ASN A 257 48.62 4.85 2.15
N LEU A 258 48.93 4.49 3.39
CA LEU A 258 49.18 5.44 4.49
C LEU A 258 50.65 5.80 4.70
N VAL A 259 51.58 5.20 3.94
CA VAL A 259 53.03 5.47 4.08
C VAL A 259 53.68 6.09 2.85
N SER A 260 52.89 6.39 1.81
CA SER A 260 53.37 6.96 0.55
C SER A 260 52.65 8.27 0.25
N GLN A 261 53.41 9.34 0.00
CA GLN A 261 52.84 10.64 -0.39
C GLN A 261 51.91 10.53 -1.61
N ALA A 262 52.30 9.74 -2.62
CA ALA A 262 51.50 9.57 -3.82
C ALA A 262 50.16 8.87 -3.52
N ALA A 263 50.20 7.83 -2.68
CA ALA A 263 49.00 7.09 -2.30
C ALA A 263 48.08 7.90 -1.38
N ILE A 264 48.65 8.69 -0.46
CA ILE A 264 47.89 9.61 0.39
C ILE A 264 47.17 10.66 -0.46
N THR A 265 47.86 11.28 -1.42
CA THR A 265 47.26 12.26 -2.34
C THR A 265 46.12 11.63 -3.15
N ASP A 266 46.31 10.41 -3.67
CA ASP A 266 45.24 9.68 -4.37
C ASP A 266 44.06 9.35 -3.45
N GLY A 267 44.34 8.95 -2.20
CA GLY A 267 43.32 8.71 -1.17
C GLY A 267 42.47 9.96 -0.88
N LYS A 268 43.10 11.14 -0.73
CA LYS A 268 42.39 12.40 -0.50
C LYS A 268 41.49 12.75 -1.69
N ARG A 269 41.99 12.56 -2.92
CA ARG A 269 41.20 12.74 -4.14
C ARG A 269 39.99 11.79 -4.20
N LYS A 270 40.17 10.51 -3.82
CA LYS A 270 39.07 9.54 -3.76
C LYS A 270 38.00 9.92 -2.74
N ILE A 271 38.37 10.49 -1.60
CA ILE A 271 37.40 11.00 -0.61
C ILE A 271 36.59 12.16 -1.16
N GLN A 272 37.21 13.08 -1.91
CA GLN A 272 36.50 14.18 -2.58
C GLN A 272 35.48 13.63 -3.59
N LEU A 273 35.90 12.70 -4.46
CA LEU A 273 35.00 12.05 -5.42
C LEU A 273 33.84 11.31 -4.72
N LEU A 274 34.10 10.67 -3.58
CA LEU A 274 33.06 10.01 -2.79
C LEU A 274 31.99 10.98 -2.28
N ASN A 275 32.39 12.19 -1.88
CA ASN A 275 31.43 13.23 -1.45
C ASN A 275 30.61 13.75 -2.63
N ASP A 276 31.24 13.94 -3.79
CA ASP A 276 30.55 14.37 -5.02
C ASP A 276 29.52 13.32 -5.46
N ASP A 277 29.89 12.03 -5.45
CA ASP A 277 29.00 10.91 -5.78
C ASP A 277 27.83 10.80 -4.77
N LEU A 278 28.08 11.06 -3.48
CA LEU A 278 27.03 11.11 -2.46
C LEU A 278 26.04 12.24 -2.75
N ASP A 279 26.49 13.43 -3.12
CA ASP A 279 25.62 14.55 -3.45
C ASP A 279 24.80 14.26 -4.72
N GLN A 280 25.42 13.68 -5.75
CA GLN A 280 24.72 13.25 -6.96
C GLN A 280 23.66 12.17 -6.68
N PHE A 281 23.97 11.24 -5.78
CA PHE A 281 23.05 10.22 -5.32
C PHE A 281 21.83 10.81 -4.60
N LEU A 282 22.04 11.77 -3.69
CA LEU A 282 20.97 12.45 -2.97
C LEU A 282 20.09 13.28 -3.92
N GLN A 283 20.70 13.98 -4.86
CA GLN A 283 19.99 14.75 -5.89
C GLN A 283 19.15 13.84 -6.79
N SER A 284 19.73 12.74 -7.28
CA SER A 284 19.02 11.77 -8.12
C SER A 284 17.81 11.18 -7.41
N SER A 285 17.97 10.88 -6.11
CA SER A 285 16.88 10.38 -5.26
C SER A 285 15.79 11.43 -5.07
N ASP A 286 16.14 12.71 -4.94
CA ASP A 286 15.16 13.79 -4.83
C ASP A 286 14.39 14.06 -6.12
N ASP A 287 15.08 14.07 -7.26
CA ASP A 287 14.46 14.25 -8.57
C ASP A 287 13.49 13.12 -8.90
N MET A 288 13.85 11.87 -8.57
CA MET A 288 12.97 10.72 -8.71
C MET A 288 11.70 10.90 -7.86
N ARG A 289 11.82 11.36 -6.62
CA ARG A 289 10.66 11.62 -5.74
C ARG A 289 9.74 12.69 -6.31
N LYS A 290 10.29 13.84 -6.71
CA LYS A 290 9.51 14.92 -7.33
C LYS A 290 8.75 14.42 -8.56
N LYS A 291 9.40 13.62 -9.41
CA LYS A 291 8.75 12.99 -10.57
C LYS A 291 7.62 12.05 -10.16
N PHE A 292 7.83 11.20 -9.15
CA PHE A 292 6.78 10.31 -8.62
C PHE A 292 5.56 11.11 -8.13
N PHE A 293 5.76 12.15 -7.32
CA PHE A 293 4.67 12.98 -6.81
C PHE A 293 3.91 13.71 -7.93
N ASN A 294 4.62 14.30 -8.89
CA ASN A 294 3.99 14.97 -10.01
C ASN A 294 3.14 14.00 -10.84
N LYS A 295 3.61 12.75 -11.03
CA LYS A 295 2.84 11.71 -11.72
C LYS A 295 1.64 11.23 -10.90
N MET A 296 1.79 11.08 -9.57
CA MET A 296 0.70 10.72 -8.66
C MET A 296 -0.41 11.78 -8.63
N ASP A 297 -0.04 13.06 -8.58
CA ASP A 297 -0.98 14.18 -8.61
C ASP A 297 -1.77 14.24 -9.95
N ALA A 298 -1.15 13.80 -11.04
CA ALA A 298 -1.80 13.72 -12.34
C ALA A 298 -2.82 12.56 -12.47
N ILE A 299 -2.85 11.61 -11.53
CA ILE A 299 -3.84 10.52 -11.54
C ILE A 299 -5.22 11.09 -11.22
N SER A 300 -6.19 10.78 -12.09
CA SER A 300 -7.59 11.14 -11.90
C SER A 300 -8.23 10.27 -10.80
N LEU A 301 -8.19 10.79 -9.57
CA LEU A 301 -8.86 10.21 -8.39
C LEU A 301 -9.88 11.20 -7.81
N PRO A 302 -11.00 10.71 -7.25
CA PRO A 302 -11.91 11.60 -6.54
C PRO A 302 -11.20 12.32 -5.39
N PRO A 303 -11.55 13.58 -5.07
CA PRO A 303 -10.78 14.44 -4.16
C PRO A 303 -10.43 13.79 -2.82
N ARG A 304 -11.39 13.12 -2.18
CA ARG A 304 -11.18 12.44 -0.89
C ARG A 304 -10.13 11.34 -0.98
N TYR A 305 -10.15 10.53 -2.04
CA TYR A 305 -9.17 9.48 -2.24
C TYR A 305 -7.81 10.06 -2.63
N LYS A 306 -7.80 11.05 -3.53
CA LYS A 306 -6.58 11.76 -3.92
C LYS A 306 -5.86 12.35 -2.70
N GLU A 307 -6.59 13.05 -1.83
CA GLU A 307 -6.04 13.62 -0.59
C GLU A 307 -5.48 12.54 0.35
N ALA A 308 -6.20 11.42 0.51
CA ALA A 308 -5.72 10.30 1.33
C ALA A 308 -4.43 9.68 0.76
N PHE A 309 -4.36 9.46 -0.56
CA PHE A 309 -3.16 8.97 -1.24
C PHE A 309 -1.99 9.94 -1.12
N MET A 310 -2.23 11.24 -1.38
CA MET A 310 -1.19 12.27 -1.30
C MET A 310 -0.64 12.42 0.11
N ARG A 311 -1.49 12.44 1.15
CA ARG A 311 -1.03 12.43 2.55
C ARG A 311 -0.19 11.20 2.88
N GLY A 312 -0.57 10.03 2.37
CA GLY A 312 0.21 8.81 2.52
C GLY A 312 1.59 8.92 1.87
N ALA A 313 1.64 9.45 0.65
CA ALA A 313 2.87 9.69 -0.08
C ALA A 313 3.76 10.72 0.64
N GLU A 314 3.21 11.86 1.08
CA GLU A 314 3.93 12.91 1.82
C GLU A 314 4.57 12.39 3.11
N ARG A 315 3.83 11.58 3.89
CA ARG A 315 4.40 10.92 5.09
C ARG A 315 5.56 10.00 4.73
N SER A 316 5.42 9.23 3.65
CA SER A 316 6.49 8.36 3.15
C SER A 316 7.72 9.19 2.74
N GLN A 317 7.51 10.30 2.05
CA GLN A 317 8.58 11.22 1.63
C GLN A 317 9.31 11.83 2.82
N ALA A 318 8.58 12.32 3.83
CA ALA A 318 9.18 12.88 5.03
C ALA A 318 10.05 11.85 5.76
N ALA A 319 9.55 10.62 5.90
CA ALA A 319 10.30 9.52 6.50
C ALA A 319 11.59 9.18 5.73
N MET A 320 11.55 9.20 4.39
CA MET A 320 12.73 8.97 3.56
C MET A 320 13.70 10.14 3.56
N PHE A 321 13.22 11.38 3.64
CA PHE A 321 14.07 12.55 3.74
C PHE A 321 14.90 12.51 5.03
N ASP A 322 14.27 12.23 6.17
CA ASP A 322 14.95 12.02 7.45
C ASP A 322 16.01 10.91 7.36
N GLU A 323 15.67 9.79 6.72
CA GLU A 323 16.58 8.67 6.54
C GLU A 323 17.79 9.02 5.66
N ASN A 324 17.55 9.73 4.54
CA ASN A 324 18.61 10.18 3.64
C ASN A 324 19.52 11.21 4.31
N LEU A 325 18.97 12.08 5.15
CA LEU A 325 19.75 13.04 5.94
C LEU A 325 20.65 12.31 6.94
N ARG A 326 20.08 11.39 7.74
CA ARG A 326 20.87 10.60 8.71
C ARG A 326 21.95 9.76 8.02
N PHE A 327 21.66 9.24 6.83
CA PHE A 327 22.63 8.51 6.03
C PHE A 327 23.74 9.42 5.52
N SER A 328 23.41 10.56 4.91
CA SER A 328 24.39 11.47 4.33
C SER A 328 25.29 12.10 5.39
N GLU A 329 24.75 12.48 6.55
CA GLU A 329 25.53 12.95 7.69
C GLU A 329 26.56 11.90 8.15
N ASN A 330 26.15 10.63 8.25
CA ASN A 330 27.04 9.54 8.62
C ASN A 330 28.12 9.29 7.54
N GLN A 331 27.78 9.35 6.24
CA GLN A 331 28.77 9.22 5.16
C GLN A 331 29.77 10.39 5.16
N ARG A 332 29.30 11.63 5.34
CA ARG A 332 30.17 12.82 5.43
C ARG A 332 31.10 12.74 6.64
N THR A 333 30.58 12.30 7.79
CA THR A 333 31.39 12.05 9.00
C THR A 333 32.47 11.00 8.73
N LEU A 334 32.15 9.90 8.04
CA LEU A 334 33.14 8.88 7.66
C LEU A 334 34.20 9.45 6.70
N ALA A 335 33.79 10.22 5.68
CA ALA A 335 34.69 10.88 4.75
C ALA A 335 35.66 11.85 5.47
N GLU A 336 35.15 12.64 6.40
CA GLU A 336 35.96 13.52 7.26
C GLU A 336 36.95 12.75 8.12
N LEU A 337 36.52 11.62 8.73
CA LEU A 337 37.41 10.78 9.51
C LEU A 337 38.51 10.14 8.65
N TYR A 338 38.19 9.71 7.42
CA TYR A 338 39.18 9.20 6.47
C TYR A 338 40.18 10.29 6.09
N GLN A 339 39.70 11.50 5.83
CA GLN A 339 40.55 12.65 5.53
C GLN A 339 41.51 12.93 6.69
N ARG A 340 41.02 12.90 7.94
CA ARG A 340 41.86 13.08 9.14
C ARG A 340 42.93 11.99 9.29
N VAL A 341 42.63 10.74 8.93
CA VAL A 341 43.64 9.66 8.91
C VAL A 341 44.71 9.93 7.86
N LEU A 342 44.32 10.39 6.66
CA LEU A 342 45.26 10.73 5.59
C LEU A 342 46.12 11.95 5.93
N ASP A 343 45.54 12.98 6.55
CA ASP A 343 46.27 14.17 7.02
C ASP A 343 47.26 13.80 8.14
N PHE A 344 46.84 12.93 9.05
CA PHE A 344 47.70 12.38 10.09
C PHE A 344 48.88 11.60 9.47
N ALA A 345 48.61 10.71 8.51
CA ALA A 345 49.61 9.93 7.81
C ALA A 345 50.62 10.82 7.05
N GLU A 346 50.13 11.85 6.35
CA GLU A 346 50.96 12.80 5.60
C GLU A 346 51.95 13.51 6.51
N ALA A 347 51.47 14.02 7.64
CA ALA A 347 52.30 14.73 8.61
C ALA A 347 53.35 13.84 9.30
N ARG A 348 53.25 12.50 9.17
CA ARG A 348 54.17 11.50 9.77
C ARG A 348 54.89 10.68 8.71
N LEU A 349 54.95 11.14 7.47
CA LEU A 349 55.71 10.47 6.42
C LEU A 349 57.16 10.22 6.85
N GLY A 350 57.62 8.98 6.63
CA GLY A 350 58.93 8.51 7.07
C GLY A 350 59.04 8.11 8.56
N ARG A 351 58.04 8.43 9.40
CA ARG A 351 57.97 8.00 10.82
C ARG A 351 57.08 6.78 11.04
N VAL A 352 56.22 6.46 10.08
CA VAL A 352 55.40 5.26 10.05
C VAL A 352 55.85 4.39 8.88
N THR A 353 56.01 3.10 9.12
CA THR A 353 56.43 2.11 8.10
C THR A 353 55.43 0.96 8.05
N VAL A 354 55.45 0.17 6.96
CA VAL A 354 54.65 -1.05 6.85
C VAL A 354 55.55 -2.27 7.06
N ARG A 355 55.15 -3.18 7.95
CA ARG A 355 55.76 -4.50 8.13
C ARG A 355 54.65 -5.54 8.24
N ASP A 356 54.74 -6.63 7.48
CA ASP A 356 53.75 -7.71 7.47
C ASP A 356 52.30 -7.21 7.29
N ASN A 357 52.11 -6.22 6.41
CA ASN A 357 50.83 -5.53 6.16
C ASN A 357 50.24 -4.85 7.41
N THR A 358 51.08 -4.39 8.33
CA THR A 358 50.69 -3.62 9.52
C THR A 358 51.51 -2.33 9.62
N LEU A 359 50.90 -1.27 10.14
CA LEU A 359 51.58 -0.01 10.40
C LEU A 359 52.43 -0.11 11.66
N VAL A 360 53.72 0.24 11.53
CA VAL A 360 54.69 0.30 12.62
C VAL A 360 55.03 1.77 12.88
N PHE A 361 54.76 2.22 14.11
CA PHE A 361 54.92 3.61 14.54
C PHE A 361 56.24 3.78 15.31
N SER A 362 56.94 4.88 15.06
CA SER A 362 58.17 5.23 15.80
C SER A 362 57.88 5.78 17.20
N GLU A 363 56.70 6.36 17.42
CA GLU A 363 56.29 6.98 18.67
C GLU A 363 54.98 6.38 19.19
N THR A 364 54.90 6.13 20.51
CA THR A 364 53.67 5.62 21.15
C THR A 364 52.52 6.61 21.04
N ALA A 365 52.79 7.91 21.11
CA ALA A 365 51.77 8.96 20.99
C ALA A 365 51.07 8.94 19.62
N ASP A 366 51.82 8.75 18.53
CA ASP A 366 51.26 8.64 17.17
C ASP A 366 50.38 7.39 17.03
N LEU A 367 50.79 6.26 17.63
CA LEU A 367 49.98 5.04 17.66
C LEU A 367 48.65 5.25 18.41
N GLU A 368 48.65 5.99 19.52
CA GLU A 368 47.44 6.30 20.29
C GLU A 368 46.47 7.19 19.49
N ILE A 369 46.98 8.22 18.79
CA ILE A 369 46.17 9.08 17.92
C ILE A 369 45.54 8.26 16.80
N PHE A 370 46.33 7.41 16.12
CA PHE A 370 45.83 6.57 15.04
C PHE A 370 44.75 5.59 15.52
N ARG A 371 44.96 4.94 16.68
CA ARG A 371 43.96 4.06 17.30
C ARG A 371 42.66 4.80 17.64
N SER A 372 42.76 6.04 18.10
CA SER A 372 41.59 6.89 18.39
C SER A 372 40.78 7.19 17.12
N LEU A 373 41.45 7.51 15.99
CA LEU A 373 40.79 7.71 14.70
C LEU A 373 40.13 6.41 14.18
N GLN A 374 40.81 5.27 14.29
CA GLN A 374 40.23 3.97 13.93
C GLN A 374 39.00 3.62 14.79
N ALA A 375 39.03 3.94 16.08
CA ALA A 375 37.89 3.73 16.97
C ALA A 375 36.68 4.59 16.55
N GLN A 376 36.89 5.86 16.20
CA GLN A 376 35.84 6.75 15.68
C GLN A 376 35.25 6.21 14.37
N ILE A 377 36.08 5.79 13.42
CA ILE A 377 35.64 5.16 12.16
C ILE A 377 34.78 3.91 12.44
N LYS A 378 35.20 3.07 13.40
CA LYS A 378 34.47 1.86 13.77
C LYS A 378 33.08 2.19 14.32
N VAL A 379 32.95 3.22 15.15
CA VAL A 379 31.66 3.68 15.70
C VAL A 379 30.74 4.14 14.57
N GLU A 380 31.23 5.00 13.66
CA GLU A 380 30.41 5.48 12.55
C GLU A 380 30.06 4.37 11.55
N SER A 381 30.95 3.38 11.34
CA SER A 381 30.66 2.19 10.53
C SER A 381 29.58 1.30 11.17
N GLN A 382 29.53 1.22 12.50
CA GLN A 382 28.47 0.51 13.22
C GLN A 382 27.14 1.26 13.11
N ARG A 383 27.17 2.59 13.23
CA ARG A 383 25.99 3.45 13.01
C ARG A 383 25.45 3.29 11.60
N GLU A 384 26.31 3.22 10.59
CA GLU A 384 25.90 2.95 9.21
C GLU A 384 25.15 1.61 9.09
N LYS A 385 25.68 0.55 9.69
CA LYS A 385 25.05 -0.78 9.71
C LYS A 385 23.68 -0.74 10.39
N ALA A 386 23.56 -0.05 11.52
CA ALA A 386 22.30 0.11 12.24
C ALA A 386 21.26 0.84 11.39
N LEU A 387 21.64 1.94 10.73
CA LEU A 387 20.77 2.68 9.81
C LEU A 387 20.30 1.78 8.65
N ASN A 388 21.18 0.90 8.12
CA ASN A 388 20.80 -0.04 7.06
C ASN A 388 19.80 -1.08 7.55
N GLN A 389 19.96 -1.55 8.78
CA GLN A 389 19.06 -2.52 9.38
C GLN A 389 17.69 -1.92 9.69
N GLU A 390 17.64 -0.72 10.30
CA GLU A 390 16.40 0.01 10.60
C GLU A 390 15.56 0.19 9.33
N SER A 391 16.22 0.60 8.25
CA SER A 391 15.62 0.71 6.94
C SER A 391 15.04 -0.61 6.42
N ARG A 392 15.81 -1.70 6.57
CA ARG A 392 15.40 -3.04 6.15
C ARG A 392 14.12 -3.50 6.85
N GLU A 393 14.08 -3.29 8.16
CA GLU A 393 12.93 -3.63 9.00
C GLU A 393 11.70 -2.79 8.61
N ARG A 394 11.89 -1.51 8.28
CA ARG A 394 10.80 -0.63 7.84
C ARG A 394 10.16 -1.12 6.53
N VAL A 395 10.96 -1.47 5.50
CA VAL A 395 10.40 -2.07 4.27
C VAL A 395 9.64 -3.35 4.58
N LYS A 396 10.19 -4.22 5.44
CA LYS A 396 9.52 -5.48 5.81
C LYS A 396 8.16 -5.23 6.46
N GLN A 397 8.07 -4.29 7.40
CA GLN A 397 6.81 -3.91 8.06
C GLN A 397 5.79 -3.37 7.05
N LEU A 398 6.24 -2.54 6.11
CA LEU A 398 5.38 -1.99 5.06
C LEU A 398 4.85 -3.07 4.11
N MET A 399 5.69 -4.03 3.73
CA MET A 399 5.25 -5.16 2.91
C MET A 399 4.27 -6.09 3.64
N GLN A 400 4.44 -6.29 4.96
CA GLN A 400 3.48 -7.07 5.75
C GLN A 400 2.08 -6.45 5.72
N GLY A 401 1.97 -5.12 5.73
CA GLY A 401 0.68 -4.43 5.58
C GLY A 401 0.07 -4.52 4.19
N MET A 402 0.89 -4.75 3.15
CA MET A 402 0.43 -4.88 1.76
C MET A 402 0.03 -6.32 1.38
N ARG A 403 0.51 -7.32 2.11
CA ARG A 403 0.10 -8.73 1.96
C ARG A 403 -1.28 -8.93 2.57
#